data_AF-A0AAV5XRX1-F1
#
_entry.id   AF-A0AAV5XRX1-F1
#
_cell.length_a   1.000
_cell.length_b   1.000
_cell.length_c   1.000
_cell.angle_alpha   90.00
_cell.angle_beta   90.00
_cell.angle_gamma   90.00
#
_symmetry.space_group_name_H-M   'P 1'
#
loop_
_entity.id
_entity.type
_entity.pdbx_description
1 polymer ?
#
loop_
_entity_poly.entity_id
_entity_poly.type
_entity_poly.pdbx_seq_one_letter_code
_entity_poly.pdbx_strand_id
1 'polypeptide(L)'
;MLEQMITRVPERWREVAELLAAPIIWIPRLQRMLLDFFLDSSSGWITAAKLFFLLFPVLLGIAAIWCTQLSIYTLPFRSRRIAFVSTMLVTWWDGARAVWLYWVGMFRMAAVVAGWVFALTRMAVKMILEALHQVILIPFTVTGRMTSEYFQPGVPWIAFVMLVFWCMLETTIFTYTLFPTVSEVLSDMVGAEQIPRLAGPVLWFFLFLLIMGSFACVQALVEAVKQREFKFIVQIVLVEMFVMIFEVMFLYRELVDAVTPWIAQQTGDKFRPGIVFTLTLATFGWVGVRGMTWFLFGRYGTPPLLAFISRQPMEGTEGRAMARDLPKAAMAWWRAPLEDFKREIGWLHERSDELLEYLALPVIHLIAAALNFSMVVLTGRPLFSLPFRGLKEVMETREALAGVGQLQPRKQGNV
;
A
#
# COMPACT_ATOMS: atom_id res chain seq x y z
N MET A 1 -41.10 -35.15 -0.02
CA MET A 1 -41.94 -35.51 1.15
C MET A 1 -43.43 -35.33 0.88
N LEU A 2 -43.94 -34.15 0.49
CA LEU A 2 -45.40 -33.98 0.25
C LEU A 2 -45.94 -34.88 -0.90
N GLU A 3 -45.22 -34.97 -2.02
CA GLU A 3 -45.56 -35.88 -3.14
C GLU A 3 -45.53 -37.37 -2.74
N GLN A 4 -44.61 -37.73 -1.83
CA GLN A 4 -44.54 -39.08 -1.25
C GLN A 4 -45.70 -39.37 -0.27
N MET A 5 -46.27 -38.34 0.35
CA MET A 5 -47.47 -38.48 1.19
C MET A 5 -48.73 -38.61 0.33
N ILE A 6 -48.87 -37.83 -0.74
CA ILE A 6 -50.02 -37.89 -1.68
C ILE A 6 -50.07 -39.25 -2.40
N THR A 7 -48.91 -39.83 -2.70
CA THR A 7 -48.85 -41.16 -3.33
C THR A 7 -49.28 -42.31 -2.40
N ARG A 8 -49.24 -42.11 -1.07
CA ARG A 8 -49.72 -43.07 -0.06
C ARG A 8 -51.23 -42.96 0.25
N VAL A 9 -51.91 -41.93 -0.27
CA VAL A 9 -53.35 -41.75 -0.09
C VAL A 9 -54.12 -42.71 -1.02
N PRO A 10 -55.21 -43.36 -0.56
CA PRO A 10 -56.06 -44.21 -1.40
C PRO A 10 -56.54 -43.47 -2.66
N GLU A 11 -56.63 -44.17 -3.81
CA GLU A 11 -56.93 -43.56 -5.12
C GLU A 11 -58.20 -42.68 -5.12
N ARG A 12 -59.24 -43.08 -4.38
CA ARG A 12 -60.51 -42.33 -4.26
C ARG A 12 -60.35 -40.94 -3.62
N TRP A 13 -59.32 -40.72 -2.82
CA TRP A 13 -59.06 -39.46 -2.12
C TRP A 13 -57.89 -38.69 -2.73
N ARG A 14 -57.25 -39.23 -3.78
CA ARG A 14 -56.04 -38.67 -4.36
C ARG A 14 -56.32 -37.32 -5.03
N GLU A 15 -57.41 -37.21 -5.79
CA GLU A 15 -57.82 -35.95 -6.42
C GLU A 15 -58.13 -34.86 -5.39
N VAL A 16 -58.79 -35.21 -4.29
CA VAL A 16 -59.10 -34.28 -3.20
C VAL A 16 -57.82 -33.87 -2.45
N ALA A 17 -56.92 -34.81 -2.19
CA ALA A 17 -55.63 -34.54 -1.57
C ALA A 17 -54.74 -33.67 -2.46
N GLU A 18 -54.77 -33.88 -3.78
CA GLU A 18 -54.05 -33.08 -4.76
C GLU A 18 -54.62 -31.67 -4.88
N LEU A 19 -55.95 -31.52 -4.92
CA LEU A 19 -56.64 -30.23 -4.89
C LEU A 19 -56.31 -29.45 -3.60
N LEU A 20 -56.30 -30.12 -2.45
CA LEU A 20 -55.96 -29.51 -1.16
C LEU A 20 -54.47 -29.19 -1.04
N ALA A 21 -53.57 -29.97 -1.65
CA ALA A 21 -52.13 -29.73 -1.60
C ALA A 21 -51.64 -28.73 -2.68
N ALA A 22 -52.41 -28.54 -3.76
CA ALA A 22 -52.06 -27.70 -4.90
C ALA A 22 -51.55 -26.29 -4.53
N PRO A 23 -52.14 -25.58 -3.55
CA PRO A 23 -51.66 -24.25 -3.15
C PRO A 23 -50.25 -24.23 -2.53
N ILE A 24 -49.79 -25.34 -1.92
CA ILE A 24 -48.51 -25.42 -1.18
C ILE A 24 -47.44 -26.22 -1.94
N ILE A 25 -47.83 -27.16 -2.81
CA ILE A 25 -46.91 -28.17 -3.37
C ILE A 25 -45.76 -27.58 -4.19
N TRP A 26 -45.96 -26.41 -4.80
CA TRP A 26 -44.99 -25.74 -5.66
C TRP A 26 -43.98 -24.87 -4.88
N ILE A 27 -44.27 -24.49 -3.63
CA ILE A 27 -43.42 -23.58 -2.84
C ILE A 27 -42.01 -24.17 -2.59
N PRO A 28 -41.84 -25.45 -2.20
CA PRO A 28 -40.51 -26.04 -2.01
C PRO A 28 -39.70 -26.17 -3.31
N ARG A 29 -40.37 -26.23 -4.46
CA ARG A 29 -39.71 -26.21 -5.78
C ARG A 29 -39.22 -24.81 -6.11
N LEU A 30 -40.03 -23.79 -5.83
CA LEU A 30 -39.62 -22.38 -5.96
C LEU A 30 -38.44 -22.04 -5.04
N GLN A 31 -38.43 -22.52 -3.79
CA GLN A 31 -37.30 -22.34 -2.88
C GLN A 31 -36.00 -22.95 -3.42
N ARG A 32 -36.05 -24.16 -3.97
CA ARG A 32 -34.88 -24.79 -4.61
C ARG A 32 -34.38 -24.00 -5.82
N MET A 33 -35.28 -23.59 -6.72
CA MET A 33 -34.93 -22.76 -7.87
C MET A 33 -34.25 -21.45 -7.46
N LEU A 34 -34.74 -20.80 -6.40
CA LEU A 34 -34.13 -19.58 -5.86
C LEU A 34 -32.75 -19.85 -5.27
N LEU A 35 -32.59 -20.91 -4.48
CA LEU A 35 -31.29 -21.31 -3.93
C LEU A 35 -30.27 -21.61 -5.03
N ASP A 36 -30.69 -22.36 -6.05
CA ASP A 36 -29.86 -22.66 -7.22
C ASP A 36 -29.47 -21.35 -7.94
N PHE A 37 -30.38 -20.38 -8.08
CA PHE A 37 -30.05 -19.07 -8.66
C PHE A 37 -29.01 -18.27 -7.86
N PHE A 38 -28.98 -18.41 -6.53
CA PHE A 38 -27.96 -17.78 -5.68
C PHE A 38 -26.62 -18.51 -5.73
N LEU A 39 -26.63 -19.85 -5.82
CA LEU A 39 -25.45 -20.70 -5.80
C LEU A 39 -24.77 -20.82 -7.17
N ASP A 40 -25.54 -20.77 -8.26
CA ASP A 40 -25.05 -20.88 -9.62
C ASP A 40 -24.63 -19.50 -10.14
N SER A 41 -23.35 -19.17 -9.95
CA SER A 41 -22.80 -17.87 -10.33
C SER A 41 -21.35 -17.98 -10.78
N SER A 42 -21.05 -17.37 -11.93
CA SER A 42 -19.74 -17.42 -12.60
C SER A 42 -18.60 -16.68 -11.87
N SER A 43 -18.91 -15.81 -10.90
CA SER A 43 -17.90 -15.12 -10.10
C SER A 43 -18.38 -14.85 -8.66
N GLY A 44 -17.45 -14.87 -7.71
CA GLY A 44 -17.72 -14.59 -6.29
C GLY A 44 -18.31 -13.20 -6.06
N TRP A 45 -17.95 -12.21 -6.88
CA TRP A 45 -18.49 -10.84 -6.79
C TRP A 45 -19.96 -10.75 -7.17
N ILE A 46 -20.38 -11.49 -8.22
CA ILE A 46 -21.79 -11.54 -8.64
C ILE A 46 -22.62 -12.23 -7.55
N THR A 47 -22.07 -13.27 -6.93
CA THR A 47 -22.71 -13.97 -5.81
C THR A 47 -22.92 -13.05 -4.62
N ALA A 48 -21.89 -12.28 -4.24
CA ALA A 48 -21.99 -11.30 -3.16
C ALA A 48 -23.04 -10.22 -3.46
N ALA A 49 -23.09 -9.70 -4.69
CA ALA A 49 -24.08 -8.71 -5.11
C ALA A 49 -25.51 -9.27 -5.07
N LYS A 50 -25.72 -10.49 -5.58
CA LYS A 50 -27.01 -11.19 -5.49
C LYS A 50 -27.44 -11.32 -4.03
N LEU A 51 -26.57 -11.85 -3.18
CA LEU A 51 -26.87 -12.04 -1.76
C LEU A 51 -27.22 -10.71 -1.08
N PHE A 52 -26.43 -9.67 -1.33
CA PHE A 52 -26.61 -8.38 -0.70
C PHE A 52 -27.88 -7.66 -1.16
N PHE A 53 -28.24 -7.70 -2.45
CA PHE A 53 -29.42 -6.99 -2.95
C PHE A 53 -30.73 -7.78 -2.90
N LEU A 54 -30.67 -9.11 -2.89
CA LEU A 54 -31.87 -9.95 -3.08
C LEU A 54 -32.20 -10.86 -1.91
N LEU A 55 -31.29 -11.11 -0.96
CA LEU A 55 -31.54 -12.05 0.14
C LEU A 55 -32.77 -11.68 0.98
N PHE A 56 -32.80 -10.46 1.54
CA PHE A 56 -33.91 -10.04 2.40
C PHE A 56 -35.24 -9.88 1.63
N PRO A 57 -35.28 -9.30 0.42
CA PRO A 57 -36.48 -9.28 -0.42
C PRO A 57 -37.02 -10.67 -0.74
N VAL A 58 -36.15 -11.63 -1.09
CA VAL A 58 -36.56 -13.00 -1.42
C VAL A 58 -37.08 -13.73 -0.18
N LEU A 59 -36.44 -13.56 0.97
CA LEU A 59 -36.93 -14.12 2.23
C LEU A 59 -38.32 -13.57 2.59
N LEU A 60 -38.55 -12.26 2.45
CA LEU A 60 -39.87 -11.66 2.64
C LEU A 60 -40.89 -12.25 1.67
N GLY A 61 -40.54 -12.38 0.39
CA GLY A 61 -41.41 -12.98 -0.63
C GLY A 61 -41.81 -14.41 -0.29
N ILE A 62 -40.85 -15.24 0.13
CA ILE A 62 -41.11 -16.62 0.58
C ILE A 62 -42.05 -16.62 1.79
N ALA A 63 -41.79 -15.79 2.80
CA ALA A 63 -42.63 -15.69 3.99
C ALA A 63 -44.05 -15.21 3.65
N ALA A 64 -44.18 -14.22 2.77
CA ALA A 64 -45.46 -13.69 2.29
C ALA A 64 -46.25 -14.74 1.51
N ILE A 65 -45.61 -15.52 0.63
CA ILE A 65 -46.23 -16.62 -0.11
C ILE A 65 -46.72 -17.68 0.87
N TRP A 66 -45.90 -18.14 1.82
CA TRP A 66 -46.33 -19.10 2.85
C TRP A 66 -47.53 -18.59 3.65
N CYS A 67 -47.49 -17.34 4.12
CA CYS A 67 -48.59 -16.73 4.87
C CYS A 67 -49.86 -16.62 4.04
N THR A 68 -49.75 -16.25 2.76
CA THR A 68 -50.89 -16.14 1.85
C THR A 68 -51.50 -17.50 1.58
N GLN A 69 -50.70 -18.52 1.28
CA GLN A 69 -51.21 -19.87 1.01
C GLN A 69 -51.81 -20.51 2.27
N LEU A 70 -51.20 -20.33 3.44
CA LEU A 70 -51.78 -20.78 4.72
C LEU A 70 -53.12 -20.09 5.03
N SER A 71 -53.25 -18.82 4.66
CA SER A 71 -54.50 -18.08 4.88
C SER A 71 -55.69 -18.65 4.10
N ILE A 72 -55.45 -19.27 2.93
CA ILE A 72 -56.48 -19.90 2.10
C ILE A 72 -57.17 -21.03 2.85
N TYR A 73 -56.43 -21.82 3.63
CA TYR A 73 -57.01 -22.91 4.44
C TYR A 73 -57.81 -22.38 5.64
N THR A 74 -57.51 -21.17 6.12
CA THR A 74 -58.22 -20.56 7.25
C THR A 74 -59.41 -19.70 6.83
N LEU A 75 -59.46 -19.28 5.56
CA LEU A 75 -60.53 -18.45 5.00
C LEU A 75 -61.94 -19.04 5.21
N PRO A 76 -62.19 -20.35 5.00
CA PRO A 76 -63.48 -21.01 5.23
C PRO A 76 -64.06 -20.78 6.62
N PHE A 77 -63.22 -20.63 7.64
CA PHE A 77 -63.60 -20.58 9.06
C PHE A 77 -63.66 -19.16 9.63
N ARG A 78 -63.36 -18.12 8.84
CA ARG A 78 -63.37 -16.71 9.31
C ARG A 78 -64.70 -16.01 9.03
N SER A 79 -65.17 -15.24 10.01
CA SER A 79 -66.40 -14.44 9.94
C SER A 79 -66.28 -13.15 9.10
N ARG A 80 -65.09 -12.51 9.05
CA ARG A 80 -64.84 -11.25 8.31
C ARG A 80 -63.95 -11.43 7.08
N ARG A 81 -64.42 -12.22 6.11
CA ARG A 81 -63.64 -12.64 4.92
C ARG A 81 -63.18 -11.45 4.06
N ILE A 82 -64.08 -10.52 3.74
CA ILE A 82 -63.78 -9.37 2.86
C ILE A 82 -62.76 -8.43 3.50
N ALA A 83 -62.95 -8.12 4.79
CA ALA A 83 -61.99 -7.29 5.53
C ALA A 83 -60.62 -7.94 5.59
N PHE A 84 -60.55 -9.26 5.81
CA PHE A 84 -59.29 -10.00 5.83
C PHE A 84 -58.57 -9.95 4.46
N VAL A 85 -59.28 -10.19 3.35
CA VAL A 85 -58.71 -10.11 2.00
C VAL A 85 -58.19 -8.71 1.71
N SER A 86 -58.94 -7.67 2.09
CA SER A 86 -58.50 -6.27 1.96
C SER A 86 -57.23 -5.99 2.78
N THR A 87 -57.18 -6.41 4.05
CA THR A 87 -55.97 -6.28 4.89
C THR A 87 -54.78 -7.04 4.30
N MET A 88 -55.00 -8.22 3.71
CA MET A 88 -53.95 -9.01 3.08
C MET A 88 -53.37 -8.32 1.84
N LEU A 89 -54.23 -7.70 1.01
CA LEU A 89 -53.80 -6.90 -0.14
C LEU A 89 -53.00 -5.66 0.27
N VAL A 90 -53.44 -4.94 1.31
CA VAL A 90 -52.69 -3.80 1.86
C VAL A 90 -51.34 -4.25 2.42
N THR A 91 -51.28 -5.42 3.06
CA THR A 91 -50.02 -5.97 3.59
C THR A 91 -49.05 -6.35 2.46
N TRP A 92 -49.54 -6.86 1.33
CA TRP A 92 -48.74 -7.08 0.13
C TRP A 92 -48.19 -5.78 -0.46
N TRP A 93 -49.01 -4.74 -0.48
CA TRP A 93 -48.59 -3.42 -0.93
C TRP A 93 -47.53 -2.80 -0.02
N ASP A 94 -47.68 -2.90 1.30
CA ASP A 94 -46.68 -2.44 2.27
C ASP A 94 -45.38 -3.27 2.20
N GLY A 95 -45.49 -4.58 1.93
CA GLY A 95 -44.35 -5.44 1.63
C GLY A 95 -43.58 -4.99 0.37
N ALA A 96 -44.29 -4.67 -0.71
CA ALA A 96 -43.68 -4.15 -1.93
C ALA A 96 -42.98 -2.80 -1.70
N ARG A 97 -43.60 -1.89 -0.94
CA ARG A 97 -42.97 -0.62 -0.53
C ARG A 97 -41.73 -0.84 0.33
N ALA A 98 -41.74 -1.81 1.24
CA ALA A 98 -40.58 -2.15 2.06
C ALA A 98 -39.41 -2.66 1.20
N VAL A 99 -39.68 -3.50 0.20
CA VAL A 99 -38.66 -3.94 -0.78
C VAL A 99 -38.11 -2.77 -1.59
N TRP A 100 -38.98 -1.84 -2.01
CA TRP A 100 -38.53 -0.64 -2.71
C TRP A 100 -37.62 0.23 -1.84
N LEU A 101 -38.01 0.51 -0.59
CA LEU A 101 -37.20 1.27 0.36
C LEU A 101 -35.87 0.58 0.65
N TYR A 102 -35.84 -0.75 0.68
CA TYR A 102 -34.62 -1.54 0.77
C TYR A 102 -33.66 -1.27 -0.38
N TRP A 103 -34.13 -1.33 -1.62
CA TRP A 103 -33.27 -1.01 -2.77
C TRP A 103 -32.79 0.44 -2.75
N VAL A 104 -33.66 1.39 -2.44
CA VAL A 104 -33.26 2.81 -2.34
C VAL A 104 -32.19 3.02 -1.25
N GLY A 105 -32.35 2.40 -0.08
CA GLY A 105 -31.34 2.42 0.98
C GLY A 105 -30.02 1.82 0.52
N MET A 106 -30.09 0.70 -0.22
CA MET A 106 -28.90 0.02 -0.74
C MET A 106 -28.15 0.83 -1.79
N PHE A 107 -28.85 1.47 -2.72
CA PHE A 107 -28.23 2.36 -3.71
C PHE A 107 -27.57 3.57 -3.05
N ARG A 108 -28.20 4.15 -2.02
CA ARG A 108 -27.60 5.24 -1.23
C ARG A 108 -26.32 4.79 -0.54
N MET A 109 -26.33 3.60 0.07
CA MET A 109 -25.14 3.01 0.67
C MET A 109 -24.02 2.82 -0.35
N ALA A 110 -24.33 2.24 -1.52
CA ALA A 110 -23.35 2.05 -2.60
C ALA A 110 -22.74 3.39 -3.07
N ALA A 111 -23.55 4.44 -3.19
CA ALA A 111 -23.07 5.78 -3.53
C ALA A 111 -22.14 6.36 -2.46
N VAL A 112 -22.43 6.17 -1.17
CA VAL A 112 -21.55 6.61 -0.08
C VAL A 112 -20.23 5.85 -0.10
N VAL A 113 -20.26 4.52 -0.25
CA VAL A 113 -19.04 3.70 -0.34
C VAL A 113 -18.21 4.08 -1.57
N ALA A 114 -18.83 4.33 -2.72
CA ALA A 114 -18.13 4.83 -3.90
C ALA A 114 -17.49 6.19 -3.64
N GLY A 115 -18.18 7.09 -2.91
CA GLY A 115 -17.61 8.36 -2.45
C GLY A 115 -16.39 8.17 -1.56
N TRP A 116 -16.40 7.18 -0.66
CA TRP A 116 -15.24 6.84 0.19
C TRP A 116 -14.06 6.34 -0.62
N VAL A 117 -14.29 5.40 -1.54
CA VAL A 117 -13.25 4.89 -2.44
C VAL A 117 -12.66 6.03 -3.26
N PHE A 118 -13.49 6.94 -3.77
CA PHE A 118 -13.02 8.11 -4.52
C PHE A 118 -12.19 9.07 -3.65
N ALA A 119 -12.65 9.39 -2.43
CA ALA A 119 -11.91 10.25 -1.50
C ALA A 119 -10.55 9.63 -1.12
N LEU A 120 -10.54 8.36 -0.72
CA LEU A 120 -9.31 7.64 -0.37
C LEU A 120 -8.35 7.54 -1.56
N THR A 121 -8.87 7.29 -2.77
CA THR A 121 -8.04 7.25 -3.99
C THR A 121 -7.44 8.62 -4.27
N ARG A 122 -8.23 9.69 -4.19
CA ARG A 122 -7.75 11.07 -4.38
C ARG A 122 -6.67 11.44 -3.37
N MET A 123 -6.86 11.05 -2.10
CA MET A 123 -5.90 11.28 -1.03
C MET A 123 -4.60 10.50 -1.28
N ALA A 124 -4.69 9.22 -1.62
CA ALA A 124 -3.54 8.38 -1.96
C ALA A 124 -2.76 8.96 -3.14
N VAL A 125 -3.46 9.40 -4.20
CA VAL A 125 -2.83 10.05 -5.36
C VAL A 125 -2.13 11.35 -4.97
N LYS A 126 -2.76 12.22 -4.18
CA LYS A 126 -2.12 13.45 -3.67
C LYS A 126 -0.87 13.13 -2.86
N MET A 127 -0.95 12.18 -1.92
CA MET A 127 0.19 11.78 -1.11
C MET A 127 1.34 11.20 -1.95
N ILE A 128 1.04 10.37 -2.95
CA ILE A 128 2.06 9.81 -3.84
C ILE A 128 2.70 10.91 -4.68
N LEU A 129 1.92 11.84 -5.23
CA LEU A 129 2.44 12.98 -5.99
C LEU A 129 3.33 13.88 -5.13
N GLU A 130 2.90 14.16 -3.91
CA GLU A 130 3.65 14.95 -2.94
C GLU A 130 4.94 14.24 -2.49
N ALA A 131 4.87 12.93 -2.20
CA ALA A 131 6.05 12.13 -1.87
C ALA A 131 7.01 12.01 -3.06
N LEU A 132 6.51 11.86 -4.28
CA LEU A 132 7.33 11.80 -5.49
C LEU A 132 8.03 13.14 -5.73
N HIS A 133 7.30 14.25 -5.59
CA HIS A 133 7.88 15.59 -5.66
C HIS A 133 8.96 15.78 -4.59
N GLN A 134 8.74 15.24 -3.39
CA GLN A 134 9.71 15.28 -2.30
C GLN A 134 10.94 14.42 -2.58
N VAL A 135 10.79 13.19 -3.09
CA VAL A 135 11.93 12.33 -3.47
C VAL A 135 12.78 12.99 -4.56
N ILE A 136 12.14 13.71 -5.48
CA ILE A 136 12.84 14.49 -6.52
C ILE A 136 13.53 15.72 -5.92
N LEU A 137 12.92 16.42 -4.95
CA LEU A 137 13.45 17.65 -4.36
C LEU A 137 14.41 17.44 -3.17
N ILE A 138 14.39 16.28 -2.51
CA ILE A 138 15.29 15.91 -1.41
C ILE A 138 16.76 15.99 -1.82
N PRO A 139 17.22 15.44 -2.97
CA PRO A 139 18.61 15.61 -3.38
C PRO A 139 18.97 17.09 -3.58
N PHE A 140 18.07 17.93 -4.10
CA PHE A 140 18.35 19.37 -4.28
C PHE A 140 18.35 20.16 -2.97
N THR A 141 17.45 19.85 -2.04
CA THR A 141 17.29 20.59 -0.78
C THR A 141 18.29 20.15 0.30
N VAL A 142 18.64 18.86 0.35
CA VAL A 142 19.72 18.35 1.21
C VAL A 142 21.08 18.82 0.69
N THR A 143 21.28 18.85 -0.63
CA THR A 143 22.46 19.49 -1.22
C THR A 143 22.49 20.97 -0.86
N GLY A 144 21.40 21.72 -1.00
CA GLY A 144 21.34 23.14 -0.62
C GLY A 144 21.61 23.43 0.86
N ARG A 145 21.09 22.62 1.80
CA ARG A 145 21.30 22.79 3.25
C ARG A 145 22.69 22.37 3.71
N MET A 146 23.25 21.29 3.15
CA MET A 146 24.66 20.94 3.36
C MET A 146 25.59 21.99 2.74
N THR A 147 25.19 22.61 1.62
CA THR A 147 25.94 23.69 0.99
C THR A 147 25.99 24.94 1.88
N SER A 148 24.89 25.33 2.54
CA SER A 148 24.88 26.55 3.37
C SER A 148 25.53 26.40 4.75
N GLU A 149 25.50 25.20 5.36
CA GLU A 149 26.07 24.98 6.70
C GLU A 149 27.56 24.59 6.69
N TYR A 150 28.05 24.00 5.60
CA TYR A 150 29.45 23.54 5.49
C TYR A 150 30.30 24.33 4.49
N PHE A 151 29.70 25.08 3.55
CA PHE A 151 30.44 25.67 2.42
C PHE A 151 30.18 27.17 2.24
N GLN A 152 31.25 27.96 2.34
CA GLN A 152 31.24 29.36 1.93
C GLN A 152 31.01 29.51 0.42
N PRO A 153 30.41 30.62 -0.05
CA PRO A 153 30.19 30.87 -1.47
C PRO A 153 31.55 31.07 -2.18
N GLY A 154 31.94 30.08 -2.98
CA GLY A 154 33.21 30.10 -3.72
C GLY A 154 33.83 28.72 -4.00
N VAL A 155 33.35 27.65 -3.35
CA VAL A 155 33.84 26.29 -3.61
C VAL A 155 33.15 25.71 -4.84
N PRO A 156 33.89 25.21 -5.87
CA PRO A 156 33.29 24.58 -7.04
C PRO A 156 32.68 23.22 -6.64
N TRP A 157 31.39 23.19 -6.29
CA TRP A 157 30.65 21.96 -5.96
C TRP A 157 30.75 20.91 -7.07
N ILE A 158 30.84 21.35 -8.32
CA ILE A 158 31.10 20.51 -9.48
C ILE A 158 32.40 19.72 -9.31
N ALA A 159 33.47 20.31 -8.79
CA ALA A 159 34.74 19.63 -8.63
C ALA A 159 34.68 18.53 -7.56
N PHE A 160 33.93 18.72 -6.49
CA PHE A 160 33.70 17.67 -5.48
C PHE A 160 32.87 16.50 -6.06
N VAL A 161 31.75 16.79 -6.72
CA VAL A 161 30.91 15.75 -7.34
C VAL A 161 31.66 15.01 -8.44
N MET A 162 32.40 15.73 -9.28
CA MET A 162 33.24 15.15 -10.33
C MET A 162 34.39 14.32 -9.76
N LEU A 163 35.00 14.73 -8.63
CA LEU A 163 36.03 13.93 -7.96
C LEU A 163 35.45 12.61 -7.43
N VAL A 164 34.30 12.65 -6.75
CA VAL A 164 33.62 11.45 -6.25
C VAL A 164 33.19 10.54 -7.39
N PHE A 165 32.61 11.11 -8.46
CA PHE A 165 32.25 10.39 -9.66
C PHE A 165 33.48 9.74 -10.33
N TRP A 166 34.59 10.46 -10.43
CA TRP A 166 35.83 9.94 -10.96
C TRP A 166 36.40 8.81 -10.11
N CYS A 167 36.41 8.95 -8.78
CA CYS A 167 36.80 7.88 -7.87
C CYS A 167 35.92 6.64 -8.06
N MET A 168 34.62 6.83 -8.25
CA MET A 168 33.67 5.74 -8.51
C MET A 168 33.96 5.02 -9.82
N LEU A 169 34.28 5.79 -10.87
CA LEU A 169 34.68 5.27 -12.19
C LEU A 169 35.99 4.49 -12.09
N GLU A 170 37.02 5.06 -11.48
CA GLU A 170 38.34 4.45 -11.28
C GLU A 170 38.23 3.16 -10.47
N THR A 171 37.44 3.17 -9.39
CA THR A 171 37.12 1.96 -8.60
C THR A 171 36.48 0.89 -9.44
N THR A 172 35.54 1.26 -10.31
CA THR A 172 34.80 0.29 -11.14
C THR A 172 35.73 -0.36 -12.16
N ILE A 173 36.62 0.42 -12.78
CA ILE A 173 37.65 -0.10 -13.69
C ILE A 173 38.57 -1.06 -12.94
N PHE A 174 39.12 -0.66 -11.78
CA PHE A 174 40.02 -1.53 -11.03
C PHE A 174 39.33 -2.77 -10.48
N THR A 175 38.08 -2.67 -10.05
CA THR A 175 37.31 -3.84 -9.61
C THR A 175 37.18 -4.82 -10.77
N TYR A 176 36.89 -4.34 -11.98
CA TYR A 176 36.80 -5.20 -13.15
C TYR A 176 38.12 -5.87 -13.51
N THR A 177 39.25 -5.16 -13.42
CA THR A 177 40.58 -5.73 -13.73
C THR A 177 41.10 -6.68 -12.65
N LEU A 178 40.83 -6.40 -11.36
CA LEU A 178 41.31 -7.20 -10.24
C LEU A 178 40.41 -8.39 -9.90
N PHE A 179 39.15 -8.38 -10.35
CA PHE A 179 38.21 -9.43 -10.00
C PHE A 179 38.72 -10.84 -10.34
N PRO A 180 39.29 -11.12 -11.54
CA PRO A 180 39.84 -12.45 -11.85
C PRO A 180 40.95 -12.85 -10.88
N THR A 181 41.95 -11.98 -10.67
CA THR A 181 43.12 -12.23 -9.82
C THR A 181 42.74 -12.45 -8.36
N VAL A 182 41.86 -11.60 -7.82
CA VAL A 182 41.37 -11.74 -6.43
C VAL A 182 40.50 -12.99 -6.29
N SER A 183 39.71 -13.32 -7.30
CA SER A 183 38.86 -14.52 -7.26
C SER A 183 39.67 -15.81 -7.29
N GLU A 184 40.79 -15.86 -8.03
CA GLU A 184 41.71 -16.99 -8.08
C GLU A 184 42.40 -17.20 -6.72
N VAL A 185 42.98 -16.13 -6.15
CA VAL A 185 43.60 -16.20 -4.81
C VAL A 185 42.59 -16.61 -3.73
N LEU A 186 41.37 -16.07 -3.79
CA LEU A 186 40.33 -16.40 -2.83
C LEU A 186 39.85 -17.85 -3.00
N SER A 187 39.74 -18.33 -4.24
CA SER A 187 39.41 -19.71 -4.58
C SER A 187 40.48 -20.68 -4.05
N ASP A 188 41.75 -20.35 -4.23
CA ASP A 188 42.88 -21.15 -3.76
C ASP A 188 42.97 -21.21 -2.23
N MET A 189 42.63 -20.11 -1.54
CA MET A 189 42.63 -20.07 -0.07
C MET A 189 41.44 -20.78 0.58
N VAL A 190 40.28 -20.77 -0.07
CA VAL A 190 39.02 -21.29 0.49
C VAL A 190 38.72 -22.71 0.00
N GLY A 191 39.34 -23.15 -1.11
CA GLY A 191 39.13 -24.48 -1.69
C GLY A 191 37.71 -24.70 -2.23
N ALA A 192 36.94 -23.62 -2.45
CA ALA A 192 35.55 -23.68 -2.88
C ALA A 192 35.43 -23.21 -4.34
N GLU A 193 34.87 -24.06 -5.21
CA GLU A 193 34.61 -23.73 -6.63
C GLU A 193 33.57 -22.59 -6.81
N GLN A 194 32.87 -22.22 -5.74
CA GLN A 194 31.82 -21.19 -5.77
C GLN A 194 32.25 -19.96 -4.98
N ILE A 195 32.71 -18.95 -5.73
CA ILE A 195 32.99 -17.61 -5.21
C ILE A 195 31.68 -17.01 -4.66
N PRO A 196 31.66 -16.46 -3.43
CA PRO A 196 30.48 -15.82 -2.88
C PRO A 196 30.03 -14.66 -3.78
N ARG A 197 28.72 -14.56 -4.07
CA ARG A 197 28.13 -13.43 -4.85
C ARG A 197 28.45 -12.04 -4.27
N LEU A 198 28.87 -11.99 -3.01
CA LEU A 198 29.25 -10.78 -2.28
C LEU A 198 30.73 -10.35 -2.50
N ALA A 199 31.59 -11.18 -3.10
CA ALA A 199 33.01 -10.86 -3.28
C ALA A 199 33.24 -9.62 -4.16
N GLY A 200 32.46 -9.48 -5.25
CA GLY A 200 32.55 -8.31 -6.14
C GLY A 200 32.21 -6.98 -5.45
N PRO A 201 31.03 -6.86 -4.81
CA PRO A 201 30.67 -5.65 -4.06
C PRO A 201 31.63 -5.29 -2.92
N VAL A 202 32.17 -6.29 -2.21
CA VAL A 202 33.14 -6.06 -1.11
C VAL A 202 34.47 -5.54 -1.66
N LEU A 203 34.98 -6.14 -2.74
CA LEU A 203 36.19 -5.67 -3.43
C LEU A 203 36.00 -4.23 -3.92
N TRP A 204 34.85 -3.92 -4.51
CA TRP A 204 34.52 -2.59 -5.00
C TRP A 204 34.54 -1.55 -3.86
N PHE A 205 33.92 -1.85 -2.72
CA PHE A 205 33.92 -0.92 -1.59
C PHE A 205 35.31 -0.71 -0.98
N PHE A 206 36.10 -1.79 -0.90
CA PHE A 206 37.48 -1.72 -0.42
C PHE A 206 38.35 -0.85 -1.34
N LEU A 207 38.27 -1.06 -2.65
CA LEU A 207 39.01 -0.27 -3.65
C LEU A 207 38.56 1.19 -3.64
N PHE A 208 37.27 1.47 -3.47
CA PHE A 208 36.74 2.83 -3.38
C PHE A 208 37.36 3.60 -2.21
N LEU A 209 37.43 2.96 -1.04
CA LEU A 209 38.02 3.56 0.16
C LEU A 209 39.52 3.80 -0.03
N LEU A 210 40.22 2.85 -0.66
CA LEU A 210 41.65 2.97 -0.95
C LEU A 210 41.96 4.14 -1.90
N ILE A 211 41.21 4.27 -3.00
CA ILE A 211 41.38 5.35 -3.98
C ILE A 211 41.09 6.70 -3.36
N MET A 212 40.02 6.79 -2.56
CA MET A 212 39.66 8.00 -1.81
C MET A 212 40.76 8.36 -0.79
N GLY A 213 41.32 7.37 -0.11
CA GLY A 213 42.44 7.53 0.83
C GLY A 213 43.70 8.09 0.15
N SER A 214 44.04 7.62 -1.05
CA SER A 214 45.17 8.18 -1.81
C SER A 214 44.97 9.67 -2.15
N PHE A 215 43.76 10.09 -2.55
CA PHE A 215 43.51 11.53 -2.76
C PHE A 215 43.63 12.36 -1.47
N ALA A 216 43.24 11.80 -0.32
CA ALA A 216 43.44 12.43 0.98
C ALA A 216 44.93 12.61 1.32
N CYS A 217 45.79 11.63 1.00
CA CYS A 217 47.24 11.72 1.19
C CYS A 217 47.87 12.83 0.32
N VAL A 218 47.47 12.93 -0.96
CA VAL A 218 47.99 14.02 -1.82
C VAL A 218 47.52 15.40 -1.34
N GLN A 219 46.31 15.50 -0.80
CA GLN A 219 45.84 16.75 -0.21
C GLN A 219 46.62 17.12 1.07
N ALA A 220 46.91 16.13 1.93
CA ALA A 220 47.75 16.34 3.11
C ALA A 220 49.16 16.79 2.72
N LEU A 221 49.72 16.26 1.63
CA LEU A 221 51.02 16.67 1.10
C LEU A 221 51.00 18.14 0.64
N VAL A 222 49.98 18.54 -0.11
CA VAL A 222 49.82 19.93 -0.58
C VAL A 222 49.65 20.89 0.60
N GLU A 223 48.92 20.49 1.63
CA GLU A 223 48.73 21.30 2.83
C GLU A 223 50.02 21.45 3.63
N ALA A 224 50.76 20.36 3.83
CA ALA A 224 52.07 20.40 4.50
C ALA A 224 53.10 21.26 3.73
N VAL A 225 53.06 21.24 2.40
CA VAL A 225 53.91 22.10 1.54
C VAL A 225 53.54 23.58 1.71
N LYS A 226 52.25 23.91 1.80
CA LYS A 226 51.79 25.30 2.06
C LYS A 226 52.22 25.79 3.44
N GLN A 227 52.12 24.95 4.46
CA GLN A 227 52.47 25.28 5.84
C GLN A 227 54.00 25.30 6.09
N ARG A 228 54.82 24.90 5.10
CA ARG A 228 56.30 24.88 5.15
C ARG A 228 56.89 24.08 6.32
N GLU A 229 56.16 23.09 6.82
CA GLU A 229 56.65 22.22 7.89
C GLU A 229 57.44 21.04 7.32
N PHE A 230 58.75 21.22 7.14
CA PHE A 230 59.64 20.24 6.51
C PHE A 230 59.58 18.83 7.14
N LYS A 231 59.40 18.73 8.46
CA LYS A 231 59.27 17.44 9.16
C LYS A 231 58.02 16.66 8.71
N PHE A 232 56.88 17.36 8.56
CA PHE A 232 55.63 16.75 8.12
C PHE A 232 55.64 16.42 6.63
N ILE A 233 56.29 17.25 5.80
CA ILE A 233 56.46 16.96 4.37
C ILE A 233 57.21 15.63 4.17
N VAL A 234 58.33 15.42 4.87
CA VAL A 234 59.12 14.19 4.74
C VAL A 234 58.30 12.96 5.15
N GLN A 235 57.52 13.06 6.24
CA GLN A 235 56.67 11.95 6.69
C GLN A 235 55.57 11.62 5.68
N ILE A 236 54.89 12.63 5.13
CA ILE A 236 53.79 12.40 4.18
C ILE A 236 54.32 11.89 2.84
N VAL A 237 55.46 12.39 2.37
CA VAL A 237 56.12 11.87 1.15
C VAL A 237 56.49 10.39 1.31
N LEU A 238 56.96 9.97 2.49
CA LEU A 238 57.30 8.58 2.76
C LEU A 238 56.04 7.68 2.75
N VAL A 239 54.93 8.16 3.32
CA VAL A 239 53.64 7.46 3.26
C VAL A 239 53.12 7.37 1.82
N GLU A 240 53.19 8.46 1.06
CA GLU A 240 52.77 8.51 -0.34
C GLU A 240 53.58 7.54 -1.21
N MET A 241 54.90 7.46 -0.99
CA MET A 241 55.77 6.51 -1.69
C MET A 241 55.38 5.06 -1.40
N PHE A 242 55.00 4.76 -0.16
CA PHE A 242 54.51 3.43 0.21
C PHE A 242 53.18 3.10 -0.47
N VAL A 243 52.22 4.04 -0.46
CA VAL A 243 50.93 3.89 -1.16
C VAL A 243 51.15 3.72 -2.66
N MET A 244 52.05 4.51 -3.24
CA MET A 244 52.43 4.42 -4.65
C MET A 244 52.97 3.03 -5.01
N ILE A 245 53.89 2.47 -4.22
CA ILE A 245 54.43 1.12 -4.46
C ILE A 245 53.30 0.09 -4.45
N PHE A 246 52.39 0.18 -3.47
CA PHE A 246 51.25 -0.71 -3.36
C PHE A 246 50.30 -0.59 -4.57
N GLU A 247 49.85 0.63 -4.90
CA GLU A 247 48.93 0.86 -6.01
C GLU A 247 49.54 0.48 -7.36
N VAL A 248 50.83 0.74 -7.57
CA VAL A 248 51.52 0.36 -8.80
C VAL A 248 51.66 -1.15 -8.92
N MET A 249 52.05 -1.84 -7.84
CA MET A 249 52.22 -3.30 -7.88
C MET A 249 50.90 -4.06 -8.01
N PHE A 250 49.85 -3.63 -7.33
CA PHE A 250 48.60 -4.37 -7.24
C PHE A 250 47.51 -3.87 -8.17
N LEU A 251 47.37 -2.54 -8.40
CA LEU A 251 46.26 -1.99 -9.19
C LEU A 251 46.70 -1.68 -10.63
N TYR A 252 47.69 -0.81 -10.79
CA TYR A 252 48.09 -0.30 -12.11
C TYR A 252 48.82 -1.35 -12.94
N ARG A 253 49.54 -2.28 -12.30
CA ARG A 253 50.13 -3.42 -13.01
C ARG A 253 49.06 -4.29 -13.65
N GLU A 254 48.05 -4.71 -12.90
CA GLU A 254 46.96 -5.54 -13.42
C GLU A 254 46.16 -4.80 -14.51
N LEU A 255 46.01 -3.48 -14.37
CA LEU A 255 45.44 -2.64 -15.42
C LEU A 255 46.30 -2.66 -16.70
N VAL A 256 47.62 -2.51 -16.58
CA VAL A 256 48.55 -2.55 -17.70
C VAL A 256 48.58 -3.94 -18.33
N ASP A 257 48.60 -5.01 -17.54
CA ASP A 257 48.59 -6.39 -18.02
C ASP A 257 47.27 -6.71 -18.75
N ALA A 258 46.14 -6.18 -18.30
CA ALA A 258 44.85 -6.31 -18.99
C ALA A 258 44.79 -5.53 -20.33
N VAL A 259 45.49 -4.40 -20.44
CA VAL A 259 45.52 -3.56 -21.66
C VAL A 259 46.65 -3.97 -22.62
N THR A 260 47.67 -4.67 -22.14
CA THR A 260 48.85 -5.11 -22.91
C THR A 260 48.50 -5.90 -24.18
N PRO A 261 47.54 -6.85 -24.18
CA PRO A 261 47.14 -7.57 -25.40
C PRO A 261 46.64 -6.64 -26.51
N TRP A 262 45.92 -5.57 -26.15
CA TRP A 262 45.44 -4.56 -27.10
C TRP A 262 46.60 -3.72 -27.69
N ILE A 263 47.58 -3.36 -26.86
CA ILE A 263 48.79 -2.63 -27.29
C ILE A 263 49.66 -3.50 -28.22
N ALA A 264 49.81 -4.78 -27.90
CA ALA A 264 50.58 -5.73 -28.71
C ALA A 264 49.97 -5.94 -30.10
N GLN A 265 48.63 -5.95 -30.20
CA GLN A 265 47.92 -6.02 -31.48
C GLN A 265 48.16 -4.80 -32.37
N GLN A 266 48.29 -3.60 -31.79
CA GLN A 266 48.56 -2.37 -32.56
C GLN A 266 50.04 -2.18 -32.93
N THR A 267 50.96 -2.70 -32.12
CA THR A 267 52.41 -2.45 -32.27
C THR A 267 53.12 -3.52 -33.11
N GLY A 268 52.36 -4.52 -33.60
CA GLY A 268 52.89 -5.68 -34.28
C GLY A 268 53.51 -6.67 -33.29
N ASP A 269 53.30 -7.96 -33.56
CA ASP A 269 53.51 -9.17 -32.73
C ASP A 269 54.95 -9.41 -32.18
N LYS A 270 55.81 -8.38 -32.15
CA LYS A 270 57.21 -8.41 -31.72
C LYS A 270 57.44 -7.76 -30.35
N PHE A 271 56.46 -7.07 -29.78
CA PHE A 271 56.60 -6.43 -28.47
C PHE A 271 56.18 -7.39 -27.35
N ARG A 272 57.16 -8.05 -26.73
CA ARG A 272 56.98 -8.75 -25.45
C ARG A 272 57.42 -7.82 -24.32
N PRO A 273 56.51 -7.07 -23.68
CA PRO A 273 56.91 -6.17 -22.60
C PRO A 273 57.49 -6.99 -21.45
N GLY A 274 58.77 -6.75 -21.11
CA GLY A 274 59.37 -7.31 -19.91
C GLY A 274 58.78 -6.67 -18.65
N ILE A 275 58.95 -7.32 -17.49
CA ILE A 275 58.36 -6.87 -16.21
C ILE A 275 58.78 -5.43 -15.82
N VAL A 276 60.00 -5.02 -16.19
CA VAL A 276 60.49 -3.65 -15.96
C VAL A 276 59.72 -2.64 -16.80
N PHE A 277 59.33 -3.01 -18.03
CA PHE A 277 58.56 -2.15 -18.92
C PHE A 277 57.12 -2.00 -18.43
N THR A 278 56.49 -3.08 -17.97
CA THR A 278 55.12 -3.01 -17.40
C THR A 278 55.09 -2.21 -16.10
N LEU A 279 56.06 -2.38 -15.21
CA LEU A 279 56.21 -1.58 -13.98
C LEU A 279 56.44 -0.09 -14.28
N THR A 280 57.28 0.23 -15.26
CA THR A 280 57.54 1.61 -15.66
C THR A 280 56.27 2.25 -16.22
N LEU A 281 55.56 1.54 -17.11
CA LEU A 281 54.30 2.02 -17.69
C LEU A 281 53.21 2.18 -16.63
N ALA A 282 53.09 1.24 -15.69
CA ALA A 282 52.17 1.32 -14.56
C ALA A 282 52.48 2.52 -13.65
N THR A 283 53.77 2.80 -13.41
CA THR A 283 54.22 3.96 -12.63
C THR A 283 53.85 5.28 -13.33
N PHE A 284 54.10 5.39 -14.64
CA PHE A 284 53.70 6.57 -15.41
C PHE A 284 52.17 6.72 -15.51
N GLY A 285 51.45 5.61 -15.64
CA GLY A 285 49.99 5.59 -15.60
C GLY A 285 49.46 6.08 -14.26
N TRP A 286 50.05 5.63 -13.16
CA TRP A 286 49.70 6.09 -11.81
C TRP A 286 49.93 7.58 -11.64
N VAL A 287 51.14 8.08 -11.95
CA VAL A 287 51.46 9.51 -11.86
C VAL A 287 50.57 10.34 -12.78
N GLY A 288 50.30 9.86 -13.99
CA GLY A 288 49.48 10.55 -14.98
C GLY A 288 48.02 10.67 -14.56
N VAL A 289 47.39 9.56 -14.17
CA VAL A 289 45.98 9.54 -13.73
C VAL A 289 45.82 10.32 -12.43
N ARG A 290 46.67 10.06 -11.43
CA ARG A 290 46.61 10.76 -10.13
C ARG A 290 46.91 12.26 -10.28
N GLY A 291 47.94 12.62 -11.03
CA GLY A 291 48.29 14.02 -11.28
C GLY A 291 47.20 14.79 -12.03
N MET A 292 46.61 14.16 -13.05
CA MET A 292 45.50 14.73 -13.81
C MET A 292 44.24 14.90 -12.96
N THR A 293 43.82 13.85 -12.25
CA THR A 293 42.62 13.89 -11.40
C THR A 293 42.79 14.87 -10.24
N TRP A 294 44.00 14.96 -9.67
CA TRP A 294 44.30 16.00 -8.70
C TRP A 294 44.13 17.39 -9.31
N PHE A 295 44.76 17.66 -10.45
CA PHE A 295 44.78 18.98 -11.07
C PHE A 295 43.40 19.46 -11.49
N LEU A 296 42.60 18.56 -12.08
CA LEU A 296 41.26 18.87 -12.58
C LEU A 296 40.23 18.99 -11.44
N PHE A 297 40.33 18.13 -10.42
CA PHE A 297 39.27 17.98 -9.42
C PHE A 297 39.79 18.01 -7.98
N GLY A 298 40.89 17.32 -7.67
CA GLY A 298 41.45 17.22 -6.32
C GLY A 298 41.78 18.56 -5.66
N ARG A 299 42.33 19.54 -6.41
CA ARG A 299 42.63 20.90 -5.87
C ARG A 299 41.47 21.55 -5.15
N TYR A 300 40.28 21.34 -5.69
CA TYR A 300 39.06 22.04 -5.31
C TYR A 300 38.08 21.12 -4.56
N GLY A 301 38.15 19.80 -4.80
CA GLY A 301 37.25 18.80 -4.26
C GLY A 301 37.75 18.07 -3.01
N THR A 302 39.05 17.94 -2.79
CA THR A 302 39.57 17.18 -1.63
C THR A 302 39.41 17.89 -0.27
N PRO A 303 39.53 19.22 -0.12
CA PRO A 303 39.22 19.88 1.15
C PRO A 303 37.76 19.68 1.61
N PRO A 304 36.73 19.84 0.74
CA PRO A 304 35.35 19.44 1.03
C PRO A 304 35.18 17.97 1.44
N LEU A 305 35.91 17.07 0.78
CA LEU A 305 35.87 15.64 1.05
C LEU A 305 36.41 15.32 2.45
N LEU A 306 37.51 15.97 2.85
CA LEU A 306 38.06 15.85 4.20
C LEU A 306 37.14 16.47 5.26
N ALA A 307 36.51 17.61 4.99
CA ALA A 307 35.53 18.23 5.89
C ALA A 307 34.29 17.34 6.09
N PHE A 308 33.83 16.68 5.03
CA PHE A 308 32.73 15.72 5.08
C PHE A 308 33.09 14.45 5.87
N ILE A 309 34.27 13.87 5.63
CA ILE A 309 34.76 12.68 6.36
C ILE A 309 34.99 13.00 7.84
N SER A 310 35.57 14.16 8.16
CA SER A 310 35.85 14.59 9.52
C SER A 310 34.64 15.15 10.27
N ARG A 311 33.52 15.41 9.58
CA ARG A 311 32.32 16.08 10.10
C ARG A 311 32.61 17.42 10.78
N GLN A 312 33.69 18.09 10.40
CA GLN A 312 34.04 19.41 10.93
C GLN A 312 33.68 20.48 9.89
N PRO A 313 32.89 21.52 10.26
CA PRO A 313 32.63 22.64 9.36
C PRO A 313 33.94 23.37 9.09
N MET A 314 34.16 23.77 7.83
CA MET A 314 35.39 24.47 7.42
C MET A 314 35.60 25.72 8.29
N GLU A 315 36.75 25.81 8.96
CA GLU A 315 37.13 27.00 9.73
C GLU A 315 37.38 28.17 8.77
N GLY A 316 36.31 28.92 8.50
CA GLY A 316 36.29 30.10 7.67
C GLY A 316 35.18 31.06 8.14
N THR A 317 35.63 32.13 8.76
CA THR A 317 34.99 33.37 9.24
C THR A 317 33.74 33.88 8.47
N GLU A 318 32.77 34.43 9.23
CA GLU A 318 31.73 35.43 8.85
C GLU A 318 30.30 35.07 8.38
N GLY A 319 29.88 33.79 8.37
CA GLY A 319 28.52 33.42 7.93
C GLY A 319 27.37 33.45 8.95
N ARG A 320 27.59 33.92 10.19
CA ARG A 320 26.65 33.68 11.32
C ARG A 320 25.35 34.51 11.31
N ALA A 321 25.18 35.43 10.36
CA ALA A 321 24.03 36.34 10.32
C ALA A 321 22.87 35.89 9.40
N MET A 322 23.10 35.00 8.43
CA MET A 322 22.08 34.64 7.43
C MET A 322 21.21 33.41 7.79
N ALA A 323 21.59 32.63 8.80
CA ALA A 323 20.93 31.37 9.15
C ALA A 323 19.66 31.54 10.03
N ARG A 324 19.27 32.77 10.41
CA ARG A 324 18.15 32.99 11.35
C ARG A 324 16.76 33.04 10.71
N ASP A 325 16.64 33.26 9.40
CA ASP A 325 15.35 33.53 8.76
C ASP A 325 14.72 32.34 8.00
N LEU A 326 15.21 31.11 8.16
CA LEU A 326 14.71 29.96 7.38
C LEU A 326 14.22 28.71 8.16
N PRO A 327 13.27 28.82 9.11
CA PRO A 327 12.50 27.62 9.51
C PRO A 327 10.99 27.85 9.70
N LYS A 328 10.28 28.47 8.74
CA LYS A 328 8.79 28.48 8.74
C LYS A 328 8.14 27.76 7.56
N ALA A 329 8.77 27.72 6.38
CA ALA A 329 8.21 27.06 5.20
C ALA A 329 8.24 25.52 5.28
N ALA A 330 9.29 24.93 5.86
CA ALA A 330 9.44 23.46 5.93
C ALA A 330 8.46 22.76 6.89
N MET A 331 7.97 23.47 7.92
CA MET A 331 7.04 22.93 8.91
C MET A 331 5.56 23.11 8.49
N ALA A 332 5.28 24.02 7.55
CA ALA A 332 3.92 24.32 7.09
C ALA A 332 3.38 23.27 6.11
N TRP A 333 4.25 22.60 5.35
CA TRP A 333 3.84 21.70 4.27
C TRP A 333 3.17 20.40 4.74
N TRP A 334 3.58 19.81 5.88
CA TRP A 334 2.92 18.61 6.44
C TRP A 334 1.59 18.91 7.15
N ARG A 335 1.36 20.18 7.55
CA ARG A 335 0.13 20.55 8.25
C ARG A 335 -1.07 20.56 7.31
N ALA A 336 -0.91 21.04 6.08
CA ALA A 336 -2.03 21.12 5.13
C ALA A 336 -2.61 19.73 4.74
N PRO A 337 -1.81 18.72 4.37
CA PRO A 337 -2.32 17.37 4.11
C PRO A 337 -2.89 16.69 5.36
N LEU A 338 -2.32 16.95 6.54
CA LEU A 338 -2.80 16.39 7.81
C LEU A 338 -4.15 16.99 8.22
N GLU A 339 -4.36 18.29 7.97
CA GLU A 339 -5.63 18.97 8.21
C GLU A 339 -6.70 18.52 7.20
N ASP A 340 -6.35 18.39 5.92
CA ASP A 340 -7.22 17.80 4.90
C ASP A 340 -7.63 16.36 5.28
N PHE A 341 -6.68 15.55 5.74
CA PHE A 341 -6.94 14.17 6.19
C PHE A 341 -7.86 14.11 7.41
N LYS A 342 -7.62 14.95 8.42
CA LYS A 342 -8.49 15.03 9.61
C LYS A 342 -9.89 15.47 9.24
N ARG A 343 -10.03 16.40 8.29
CA ARG A 343 -11.33 16.87 7.79
C ARG A 343 -12.07 15.78 7.03
N GLU A 344 -11.36 15.01 6.19
CA GLU A 344 -11.93 13.86 5.49
C GLU A 344 -12.35 12.74 6.47
N ILE A 345 -11.54 12.42 7.49
CA ILE A 345 -11.90 11.47 8.55
C ILE A 345 -13.12 11.93 9.34
N GLY A 346 -13.18 13.22 9.69
CA GLY A 346 -14.33 13.79 10.39
C GLY A 346 -15.63 13.64 9.60
N TRP A 347 -15.58 13.96 8.29
CA TRP A 347 -16.70 13.73 7.38
C TRP A 347 -17.07 12.25 7.24
N LEU A 348 -16.07 11.36 7.19
CA LEU A 348 -16.26 9.90 7.14
C LEU A 348 -17.01 9.38 8.38
N HIS A 349 -16.66 9.90 9.56
CA HIS A 349 -17.27 9.48 10.82
C HIS A 349 -18.73 9.91 10.90
N GLU A 350 -19.02 11.17 10.59
CA GLU A 350 -20.39 11.72 10.59
C GLU A 350 -21.29 11.01 9.58
N ARG A 351 -20.76 10.68 8.39
CA ARG A 351 -21.49 9.93 7.37
C ARG A 351 -21.64 8.43 7.69
N SER A 352 -20.82 7.88 8.61
CA SER A 352 -20.89 6.48 9.05
C SER A 352 -22.10 6.21 9.96
N ASP A 353 -22.43 7.17 10.83
CA ASP A 353 -23.62 7.09 11.69
C ASP A 353 -24.90 7.16 10.85
N GLU A 354 -24.93 8.02 9.83
CA GLU A 354 -26.03 8.08 8.86
C GLU A 354 -26.11 6.80 8.00
N LEU A 355 -24.99 6.13 7.73
CA LEU A 355 -24.93 4.87 7.00
C LEU A 355 -25.57 3.72 7.77
N LEU A 356 -25.34 3.64 9.09
CA LEU A 356 -26.00 2.66 9.95
C LEU A 356 -27.51 2.85 9.90
N GLU A 357 -27.98 4.10 9.89
CA GLU A 357 -29.41 4.39 9.75
C GLU A 357 -29.93 4.01 8.36
N TYR A 358 -29.22 4.35 7.28
CA TYR A 358 -29.60 3.98 5.92
C TYR A 358 -29.61 2.48 5.65
N LEU A 359 -28.79 1.69 6.34
CA LEU A 359 -28.76 0.24 6.23
C LEU A 359 -29.79 -0.44 7.15
N ALA A 360 -29.88 0.02 8.40
CA ALA A 360 -30.71 -0.61 9.41
C ALA A 360 -32.19 -0.35 9.18
N LEU A 361 -32.59 0.88 8.80
CA LEU A 361 -34.01 1.21 8.59
C LEU A 361 -34.66 0.25 7.57
N PRO A 362 -34.11 0.09 6.36
CA PRO A 362 -34.80 -0.70 5.34
C PRO A 362 -34.82 -2.20 5.64
N VAL A 363 -33.79 -2.73 6.31
CA VAL A 363 -33.79 -4.12 6.79
C VAL A 363 -34.89 -4.33 7.84
N ILE A 364 -35.05 -3.38 8.76
CA ILE A 364 -36.12 -3.42 9.77
C ILE A 364 -37.50 -3.35 9.11
N HIS A 365 -37.68 -2.53 8.07
CA HIS A 365 -38.94 -2.45 7.33
C HIS A 365 -39.31 -3.81 6.70
N LEU A 366 -38.35 -4.54 6.14
CA LEU A 366 -38.58 -5.88 5.59
C LEU A 366 -38.95 -6.89 6.68
N ILE A 367 -38.27 -6.86 7.83
CA ILE A 367 -38.58 -7.75 8.96
C ILE A 367 -39.97 -7.44 9.53
N ALA A 368 -40.31 -6.16 9.70
CA ALA A 368 -41.62 -5.73 10.17
C ALA A 368 -42.73 -6.08 9.18
N ALA A 369 -42.49 -6.01 7.87
CA ALA A 369 -43.42 -6.49 6.86
C ALA A 369 -43.64 -8.01 6.96
N ALA A 370 -42.58 -8.82 7.16
CA ALA A 370 -42.70 -10.27 7.35
C ALA A 370 -43.49 -10.64 8.62
N LEU A 371 -43.27 -9.90 9.71
CA LEU A 371 -44.02 -10.03 10.95
C LEU A 371 -45.49 -9.64 10.75
N ASN A 372 -45.77 -8.58 10.00
CA ASN A 372 -47.14 -8.18 9.65
C ASN A 372 -47.88 -9.28 8.89
N PHE A 373 -47.25 -9.94 7.91
CA PHE A 373 -47.85 -11.10 7.23
C PHE A 373 -48.20 -12.22 8.21
N SER A 374 -47.29 -12.54 9.13
CA SER A 374 -47.52 -13.58 10.15
C SER A 374 -48.67 -13.20 11.09
N MET A 375 -48.72 -11.93 11.51
CA MET A 375 -49.72 -11.43 12.46
C MET A 375 -51.11 -11.29 11.83
N VAL A 376 -51.19 -10.92 10.56
CA VAL A 376 -52.45 -10.91 9.79
C VAL A 376 -53.01 -12.32 9.67
N VAL A 377 -52.16 -13.32 9.44
CA VAL A 377 -52.58 -14.74 9.44
C VAL A 377 -53.01 -15.19 10.83
N LEU A 378 -52.39 -14.77 11.93
CA LEU A 378 -52.77 -15.24 13.26
C LEU A 378 -53.98 -14.51 13.86
N THR A 379 -54.04 -13.19 13.72
CA THR A 379 -54.98 -12.31 14.45
C THR A 379 -55.89 -11.49 13.54
N GLY A 380 -55.65 -11.49 12.23
CA GLY A 380 -56.44 -10.71 11.26
C GLY A 380 -56.11 -9.22 11.25
N ARG A 381 -55.09 -8.76 11.97
CA ARG A 381 -54.62 -7.37 11.99
C ARG A 381 -53.09 -7.30 11.89
N PRO A 382 -52.54 -6.29 11.19
CA PRO A 382 -51.10 -6.03 11.18
C PRO A 382 -50.63 -5.54 12.56
N LEU A 383 -49.37 -5.84 12.90
CA LEU A 383 -48.75 -5.46 14.17
C LEU A 383 -48.13 -4.05 14.12
N PHE A 384 -47.60 -3.68 12.95
CA PHE A 384 -46.86 -2.45 12.72
C PHE A 384 -47.48 -1.63 11.58
N SER A 385 -47.54 -0.31 11.74
CA SER A 385 -47.85 0.63 10.65
C SER A 385 -46.56 1.06 9.95
N LEU A 386 -46.36 0.63 8.71
CA LEU A 386 -45.21 1.02 7.88
C LEU A 386 -45.53 2.28 7.05
N PRO A 387 -44.54 3.12 6.68
CA PRO A 387 -43.11 3.03 7.00
C PRO A 387 -42.74 3.69 8.35
N PHE A 388 -41.70 3.18 9.01
CA PHE A 388 -41.07 3.82 10.18
C PHE A 388 -40.24 5.03 9.74
N ARG A 389 -40.33 6.14 10.49
CA ARG A 389 -39.60 7.37 10.19
C ARG A 389 -38.18 7.40 10.77
N GLY A 390 -37.86 6.53 11.73
CA GLY A 390 -36.52 6.45 12.35
C GLY A 390 -36.34 5.22 13.24
N LEU A 391 -35.09 4.92 13.63
CA LEU A 391 -34.76 3.77 14.51
C LEU A 391 -35.38 3.90 15.92
N LYS A 392 -35.60 5.14 16.38
CA LYS A 392 -36.23 5.41 17.68
C LYS A 392 -37.68 4.94 17.74
N GLU A 393 -38.47 5.15 16.68
CA GLU A 393 -39.85 4.67 16.60
C GLU A 393 -39.91 3.13 16.66
N VAL A 394 -38.91 2.43 16.10
CA VAL A 394 -38.84 0.96 16.16
C VAL A 394 -38.59 0.47 17.58
N MET A 395 -37.68 1.13 18.31
CA MET A 395 -37.41 0.82 19.72
C MET A 395 -38.61 1.12 20.61
N GLU A 396 -39.27 2.27 20.43
CA GLU A 396 -40.47 2.63 21.17
C GLU A 396 -41.62 1.65 20.90
N THR A 397 -41.80 1.20 19.65
CA THR A 397 -42.82 0.21 19.33
C THR A 397 -42.49 -1.16 19.94
N ARG A 398 -41.21 -1.55 20.00
CA ARG A 398 -40.75 -2.77 20.69
C ARG A 398 -40.98 -2.70 22.20
N GLU A 399 -40.67 -1.56 22.83
CA GLU A 399 -40.89 -1.32 24.26
C GLU A 399 -42.37 -1.30 24.60
N ALA A 400 -43.21 -0.67 23.77
CA ALA A 400 -44.67 -0.72 23.89
C ALA A 400 -45.21 -2.16 23.79
N LEU A 401 -44.68 -2.97 22.88
CA LEU A 401 -45.02 -4.39 22.75
C LEU A 401 -44.54 -5.25 23.92
N ALA A 402 -43.35 -4.97 24.45
CA ALA A 402 -42.82 -5.65 25.64
C ALA A 402 -43.65 -5.32 26.89
N GLY A 403 -44.10 -4.06 27.03
CA GLY A 403 -45.01 -3.63 28.09
C GLY A 403 -46.41 -4.25 27.99
N VAL A 404 -46.94 -4.44 26.77
CA VAL A 404 -48.23 -5.13 26.56
C VAL A 404 -48.13 -6.62 26.85
N GLY A 405 -46.99 -7.26 26.56
CA GLY A 405 -46.73 -8.67 26.90
C GLY A 405 -46.66 -8.97 28.40
N GLN A 406 -46.35 -7.97 29.24
CA GLN A 406 -46.31 -8.10 30.70
C GLN A 406 -47.64 -7.80 31.40
N LEU A 407 -48.68 -7.35 30.69
CA LEU A 407 -49.96 -6.88 31.28
C LEU A 407 -51.20 -7.74 30.97
N GLN A 408 -51.06 -9.06 30.85
CA GLN A 408 -52.19 -9.98 31.02
C GLN A 408 -51.81 -11.09 32.02
N PRO A 409 -52.39 -11.03 33.24
CA PRO A 409 -53.70 -11.65 33.43
C PRO A 409 -54.62 -10.76 34.28
N ARG A 410 -55.61 -10.11 33.66
CA ARG A 410 -56.76 -9.60 34.42
C ARG A 410 -57.83 -10.68 34.39
N LYS A 411 -57.85 -11.48 35.47
CA LYS A 411 -58.92 -12.41 35.83
C LYS A 411 -60.28 -11.79 35.52
N GLN A 412 -61.06 -12.45 34.66
CA GLN A 412 -62.51 -12.39 34.78
C GLN A 412 -62.86 -12.92 36.17
N GLY A 413 -63.37 -12.04 37.03
CA GLY A 413 -64.06 -12.40 38.25
C GLY A 413 -65.51 -11.94 38.11
N ASN A 414 -66.42 -12.91 38.14
CA ASN A 414 -67.87 -12.73 38.22
C ASN A 414 -68.25 -11.66 39.26
N VAL A 415 -69.15 -10.74 38.90
CA VAL A 415 -70.52 -10.62 39.44
C VAL A 415 -71.41 -10.08 38.33
#